data_AF-A0A1G2I9C2-F1
#
_entry.id   AF-A0A1G2I9C2-F1
#
_cell.length_a   1.000
_cell.length_b   1.000
_cell.length_c   1.000
_cell.angle_alpha   90.00
_cell.angle_beta   90.00
_cell.angle_gamma   90.00
#
_symmetry.space_group_name_H-M   'P 1'
#
loop_
_entity.id
_entity.type
_entity.pdbx_description
1 polymer ?
#
loop_
_entity_poly.entity_id
_entity_poly.type
_entity_poly.pdbx_seq_one_letter_code
_entity_poly.pdbx_strand_id
1 'polypeptide(L)'
;MAIVFVSPKQRQKIFFLGITILFVLGLFVLGTVVFFSKPKPAPTEQVFVKPEIKVNFEVLDLEQVKGSLLMGKVKNEIITGRENPFTPYY
;
A
#
# COMPACT_ATOMS: atom_id res chain seq x y z
N MET A 1 63.96 -29.18 -9.24
CA MET A 1 62.54 -28.81 -9.34
C MET A 1 61.84 -29.41 -8.11
N ALA A 2 61.40 -28.59 -7.16
CA ALA A 2 60.80 -29.11 -5.93
C ALA A 2 59.28 -29.29 -6.14
N ILE A 3 58.81 -30.54 -6.07
CA ILE A 3 57.38 -30.85 -6.11
C ILE A 3 56.88 -30.68 -4.67
N VAL A 4 56.19 -29.57 -4.41
CA VAL A 4 55.57 -29.32 -3.10
C VAL A 4 54.26 -30.11 -3.04
N PHE A 5 54.29 -31.23 -2.32
CA PHE A 5 53.10 -32.03 -2.06
C PHE A 5 52.23 -31.31 -1.03
N VAL A 6 51.22 -30.58 -1.50
CA VAL A 6 50.18 -30.04 -0.62
C VAL A 6 49.29 -31.19 -0.16
N SER A 7 49.12 -31.35 1.15
CA SER A 7 48.30 -32.44 1.68
C SER A 7 46.85 -32.35 1.14
N PRO A 8 46.20 -33.48 0.79
CA PRO A 8 44.85 -33.47 0.23
C PRO A 8 43.84 -32.73 1.11
N LYS A 9 44.01 -32.85 2.44
CA LYS A 9 43.18 -32.18 3.44
C LYS A 9 43.34 -30.65 3.40
N GLN A 10 44.55 -30.15 3.16
CA GLN A 10 44.79 -28.70 3.08
C GLN A 10 44.22 -28.11 1.79
N ARG A 11 44.32 -28.84 0.67
CA ARG A 11 43.74 -28.43 -0.61
C ARG A 11 42.21 -28.39 -0.57
N GLN A 12 41.58 -29.36 0.09
CA GLN A 12 40.14 -29.35 0.35
C GLN A 12 39.72 -28.13 1.18
N LYS A 13 40.42 -27.82 2.28
CA LYS A 13 40.11 -26.63 3.09
C LYS A 13 40.17 -25.33 2.29
N ILE A 14 41.18 -25.15 1.45
CA ILE A 14 41.33 -23.95 0.61
C ILE A 14 40.18 -23.87 -0.42
N PHE A 15 39.79 -24.99 -1.01
CA PHE A 15 38.66 -25.04 -1.95
C PHE A 15 37.34 -24.67 -1.27
N PHE A 16 37.03 -25.27 -0.12
CA PHE A 16 35.81 -24.95 0.64
C PHE A 16 35.83 -23.51 1.16
N LEU A 17 36.97 -23.00 1.62
CA LEU A 17 37.13 -21.61 2.05
C LEU A 17 36.87 -20.65 0.89
N GLY A 18 37.41 -20.93 -0.30
CA GLY A 18 37.16 -20.13 -1.51
C GLY A 18 35.69 -20.06 -1.89
N ILE A 19 34.99 -21.20 -1.89
CA ILE A 19 33.54 -21.26 -2.16
C ILE A 19 32.75 -20.50 -1.10
N THR A 20 33.13 -20.63 0.17
CA THR A 20 32.44 -19.96 1.28
C THR A 20 32.57 -18.44 1.15
N ILE A 21 33.77 -17.94 0.82
CA ILE A 21 34.01 -16.51 0.58
C ILE A 21 33.18 -16.04 -0.61
N LEU A 22 33.19 -16.77 -1.72
CA LEU A 22 32.40 -16.43 -2.92
C LEU A 22 30.91 -16.35 -2.60
N PHE A 23 30.40 -17.31 -1.83
CA PHE A 23 28.99 -17.35 -1.43
C PHE A 23 28.62 -16.16 -0.54
N VAL A 24 29.44 -15.86 0.47
CA VAL A 24 29.22 -14.70 1.36
C VAL A 24 29.29 -13.40 0.57
N LEU A 25 30.21 -13.27 -0.39
CA LEU A 25 30.31 -12.10 -1.25
C LEU A 25 29.06 -11.93 -2.12
N GLY A 26 28.53 -13.02 -2.66
CA GLY A 26 27.27 -13.02 -3.42
C GLY A 26 26.07 -12.57 -2.57
N LEU A 27 25.96 -13.09 -1.34
CA LEU A 27 24.92 -12.66 -0.39
C LEU A 27 25.06 -11.17 -0.04
N PHE A 28 26.29 -10.69 0.14
CA PHE A 28 26.53 -9.28 0.43
C PHE A 28 26.07 -8.38 -0.73
N VAL A 29 26.38 -8.75 -1.98
CA VAL A 29 25.93 -8.01 -3.17
C VAL A 29 24.40 -8.02 -3.30
N LEU A 30 23.75 -9.17 -3.08
CA LEU A 30 22.29 -9.25 -3.11
C LEU A 30 21.67 -8.37 -2.01
N GLY A 31 22.24 -8.40 -0.81
CA GLY A 31 21.82 -7.56 0.31
C GLY A 31 21.90 -6.08 -0.05
N THR A 32 23.05 -5.61 -0.55
CA THR A 32 23.18 -4.19 -0.93
C THR A 32 22.21 -3.80 -2.03
N VAL A 33 22.01 -4.63 -3.06
CA VAL A 33 21.04 -4.32 -4.13
C VAL A 33 19.63 -4.13 -3.54
N VAL A 34 19.20 -4.99 -2.62
CA VAL A 34 17.87 -4.88 -1.99
C VAL A 34 17.77 -3.61 -1.13
N PHE A 35 18.75 -3.35 -0.27
CA PHE A 35 18.72 -2.19 0.64
C PHE A 35 18.82 -0.84 -0.09
N PHE A 36 19.54 -0.78 -1.22
CA PHE A 36 19.71 0.45 -2.00
C PHE A 36 18.70 0.61 -3.14
N SER A 37 17.85 -0.40 -3.39
CA SER A 37 16.78 -0.29 -4.38
C SER A 37 15.71 0.71 -3.91
N LYS A 38 15.53 1.80 -4.66
CA LYS A 38 14.45 2.75 -4.38
C LYS A 38 13.10 2.07 -4.57
N PRO A 39 12.11 2.33 -3.69
CA PRO A 39 10.77 1.81 -3.86
C PRO A 39 10.19 2.32 -5.19
N LYS A 40 9.45 1.47 -5.89
CA LYS A 40 8.71 1.91 -7.08
C LYS A 40 7.76 3.03 -6.65
N PRO A 41 7.74 4.18 -7.35
CA PRO A 41 6.80 5.23 -7.04
C PRO A 41 5.39 4.66 -7.12
N ALA A 42 4.54 5.06 -6.17
CA ALA A 42 3.13 4.72 -6.21
C ALA A 42 2.54 5.17 -7.56
N PRO A 43 1.65 4.38 -8.18
CA PRO A 43 0.89 4.85 -9.33
C PRO A 43 0.23 6.16 -8.92
N THR A 44 0.52 7.25 -9.64
CA THR A 44 -0.19 8.52 -9.47
C THR A 44 -1.67 8.20 -9.55
N GLU A 45 -2.38 8.51 -8.46
CA GLU A 45 -3.80 8.25 -8.32
C GLU A 45 -4.50 8.63 -9.62
N GLN A 46 -5.25 7.68 -10.17
CA GLN A 46 -6.24 8.01 -11.18
C GLN A 46 -7.19 8.95 -10.45
N VAL A 47 -6.99 10.25 -10.67
CA VAL A 47 -7.78 11.32 -10.09
C VAL A 47 -9.21 10.94 -10.38
N PHE A 48 -9.93 10.48 -9.36
CA PHE A 48 -11.34 10.23 -9.45
C PHE A 48 -11.92 11.58 -9.81
N VAL A 49 -12.25 11.77 -11.09
CA VAL A 49 -12.92 12.96 -11.57
C VAL A 49 -14.28 12.89 -10.92
N LYS A 50 -14.37 13.46 -9.71
CA LYS A 50 -15.60 13.54 -8.93
C LYS A 50 -16.57 14.28 -9.84
N PRO A 51 -17.59 13.62 -10.39
CA PRO A 51 -18.54 14.31 -11.22
C PRO A 51 -19.22 15.33 -10.30
N GLU A 52 -19.21 16.60 -10.70
CA GLU A 52 -20.05 17.60 -10.05
C GLU A 52 -21.50 17.28 -10.41
N ILE A 53 -22.09 16.33 -9.69
CA ILE A 53 -23.51 16.00 -9.81
C ILE A 53 -24.27 17.17 -9.19
N LYS A 54 -24.70 18.11 -10.04
CA LYS A 54 -25.66 19.14 -9.66
C LYS A 54 -27.01 18.47 -9.46
N VAL A 55 -27.25 17.99 -8.24
CA VAL A 55 -28.54 17.43 -7.85
C VAL A 55 -29.53 18.58 -7.81
N ASN A 56 -30.50 18.57 -8.74
CA ASN A 56 -31.52 19.59 -8.79
C ASN A 56 -32.59 19.25 -7.74
N PHE A 57 -32.49 19.88 -6.56
CA PHE A 57 -33.39 19.63 -5.42
C PHE A 57 -34.81 20.16 -5.65
N GLU A 58 -35.05 20.89 -6.74
CA GLU A 58 -36.37 21.36 -7.18
C GLU A 58 -37.39 20.22 -7.33
N VAL A 59 -36.94 19.00 -7.61
CA VAL A 59 -37.80 17.81 -7.73
C VAL A 59 -38.41 17.39 -6.38
N LEU A 60 -37.79 17.77 -5.26
CA LEU A 60 -38.27 17.43 -3.91
C LEU A 60 -39.38 18.37 -3.41
N ASP A 61 -39.49 19.56 -4.02
CA ASP A 61 -40.51 20.55 -3.66
C ASP A 61 -41.82 20.37 -4.44
N LEU A 62 -41.89 19.40 -5.36
CA LEU A 62 -43.17 19.00 -5.95
C LEU A 62 -44.11 18.45 -4.87
N GLU A 63 -45.35 18.95 -4.87
CA GLU A 63 -46.42 18.53 -3.95
C GLU A 63 -46.61 17.01 -3.92
N GLN A 64 -46.34 16.34 -5.04
CA GLN A 64 -46.41 14.88 -5.19
C GLN A 64 -45.41 14.11 -4.31
N VAL A 65 -44.24 14.69 -4.03
CA VAL A 65 -43.21 14.06 -3.18
C VAL A 65 -43.47 14.37 -1.71
N LYS A 66 -44.01 15.56 -1.42
CA LYS A 66 -44.41 16.01 -0.07
C LYS A 66 -45.56 15.18 0.53
N GLY A 67 -46.41 14.62 -0.33
CA GLY A 67 -47.49 13.69 0.05
C GLY A 67 -47.03 12.25 0.34
N SER A 68 -45.75 11.92 0.12
CA SER A 68 -45.22 10.59 0.47
C SER A 68 -45.04 10.48 1.98
N LEU A 69 -45.78 9.57 2.61
CA LEU A 69 -45.72 9.22 4.04
C LEU A 69 -44.30 8.94 4.57
N LEU A 70 -43.37 8.62 3.67
CA LEU A 70 -41.97 8.34 3.97
C LEU A 70 -41.17 9.61 4.34
N MET A 71 -41.48 10.78 3.77
CA MET A 71 -40.79 12.06 4.03
C MET A 71 -41.13 12.62 5.43
N GLY A 72 -42.35 12.39 5.91
CA GLY A 72 -42.79 12.79 7.25
C GLY A 72 -42.09 12.04 8.39
N LYS A 73 -41.75 10.77 8.19
CA LYS A 73 -40.98 9.98 9.18
C LYS A 73 -39.50 10.37 9.21
N VAL A 74 -38.89 10.59 8.05
CA VAL A 74 -37.46 10.95 7.94
C VAL A 74 -37.15 12.29 8.63
N LYS A 75 -38.04 13.29 8.53
CA LYS A 75 -37.83 14.58 9.19
C LYS A 75 -37.78 14.47 10.73
N ASN A 76 -38.56 13.56 11.32
CA ASN A 76 -38.60 13.38 12.77
C ASN A 76 -37.38 12.60 13.30
N GLU A 77 -36.83 11.67 12.52
CA GLU A 77 -35.61 10.93 12.86
C GLU A 77 -34.34 11.79 12.74
N ILE A 78 -34.31 12.77 11.83
CA ILE A 78 -33.15 13.68 11.67
C ILE A 78 -32.98 14.62 12.89
N ILE A 79 -34.06 14.96 13.59
CA ILE A 79 -34.02 15.85 14.77
C ILE A 79 -33.55 15.07 16.01
N THR A 80 -33.71 13.75 16.04
CA THR A 80 -33.31 12.89 17.17
C THR A 80 -31.94 12.25 16.92
N GLY A 81 -30.90 13.09 16.99
CA GLY A 81 -29.66 12.75 17.68
C GLY A 81 -28.82 11.60 17.13
N ARG A 82 -28.39 11.66 15.87
CA ARG A 82 -27.15 10.99 15.47
C ARG A 82 -26.10 12.04 15.16
N GLU A 83 -25.21 12.28 16.13
CA GLU A 83 -24.05 13.15 15.91
C GLU A 83 -23.23 12.61 14.74
N ASN A 84 -22.87 13.49 13.83
CA ASN A 84 -22.10 13.16 12.64
C ASN A 84 -20.63 12.99 13.05
N PRO A 85 -20.06 11.78 13.03
CA PRO A 85 -18.66 11.55 13.44
C PRO A 85 -17.64 12.13 12.44
N PHE A 86 -18.10 12.72 11.33
CA PHE A 86 -17.27 13.34 10.30
C PHE A 86 -17.26 14.86 10.35
N THR A 87 -17.76 15.50 11.41
CA THR A 87 -17.58 16.95 11.60
C THR A 87 -16.14 17.24 12.00
N PRO A 88 -15.36 18.01 11.21
CA PRO A 88 -14.02 18.40 11.61
C PRO A 88 -14.10 19.39 12.78
N TYR A 89 -13.31 19.14 13.83
CA TYR A 89 -13.13 20.08 14.94
C TYR A 89 -12.38 21.31 14.41
N TYR A 90 -12.97 22.50 14.58
CA TYR A 90 -12.31 23.79 14.34
C TYR A 90 -11.38 24.15 15.50
#